data_AF-A0A2H6A1K0-F1
#
_entry.id   AF-A0A2H6A1K0-F1
#
_cell.length_a   1.000
_cell.length_b   1.000
_cell.length_c   1.000
_cell.angle_alpha   90.00
_cell.angle_beta   90.00
_cell.angle_gamma   90.00
#
_symmetry.space_group_name_H-M   'P 1'
#
loop_
_entity.id
_entity.type
_entity.pdbx_description
1 polymer ?
#
loop_
_entity_poly.entity_id
_entity_poly.type
_entity_poly.pdbx_seq_one_letter_code
_entity_poly.pdbx_strand_id
1 'polypeptide(L)'
;MLTTTATLLALLAPAEAPGQLPQHATIQRETWVMGTSLVITAQSAEPEIALRAISAAFDTVRYFDHLLSTWRQDTELAQLNHAPVGSNAKLSPALAALLDEASRFKEITRGTFDPAIGPLVDAYDLRGVGRTPDPASLRTALAASGLEQFELDAANARAKRLHPSAWIDSGGFGKGAALRAAAHALRSRGISQASLNFGGQVLVLGNPPELNLVAVAHPAKRDRAVAALRLADASVATSGQSERPGHILDPRTGQKVVPWGSVSVAARDPLAADILATALFVMGPEEACRWAASQHEIAVLLLIETGATIEARWNRPMNDLLLYLDSHDVSQTSNASPRRVSCDAQ
;
A
#
# COMPACT_ATOMS: atom_id res chain seq x y z
N MET A 1 42.16 24.99 -72.54
CA MET A 1 42.18 24.90 -71.05
C MET A 1 40.77 25.21 -70.58
N LEU A 2 40.11 24.22 -69.99
CA LEU A 2 38.67 24.22 -69.72
C LEU A 2 38.30 25.18 -68.57
N THR A 3 37.22 25.92 -68.80
CA THR A 3 36.45 26.71 -67.83
C THR A 3 35.58 25.80 -66.97
N THR A 4 35.66 25.90 -65.64
CA THR A 4 34.77 25.22 -64.70
C THR A 4 34.07 26.25 -63.81
N THR A 5 32.82 26.55 -64.14
CA THR A 5 31.86 27.27 -63.28
C THR A 5 31.28 26.28 -62.27
N ALA A 6 31.46 26.55 -60.97
CA ALA A 6 30.84 25.79 -59.89
C ALA A 6 29.51 26.45 -59.49
N THR A 7 28.40 25.76 -59.76
CA THR A 7 27.05 26.15 -59.35
C THR A 7 26.81 25.69 -57.92
N LEU A 8 26.66 26.64 -56.98
CA LEU A 8 26.33 26.35 -55.59
C LEU A 8 24.81 26.14 -55.46
N LEU A 9 24.36 24.89 -55.39
CA LEU A 9 22.96 24.54 -55.12
C LEU A 9 22.73 24.57 -53.60
N ALA A 10 22.15 25.66 -53.09
CA ALA A 10 21.73 25.73 -51.70
C ALA A 10 20.51 24.82 -51.48
N LEU A 11 20.71 23.66 -50.84
CA LEU A 11 19.61 22.86 -50.29
C LEU A 11 19.00 23.64 -49.13
N LEU A 12 17.78 24.15 -49.35
CA LEU A 12 16.89 24.60 -48.28
C LEU A 12 16.59 23.39 -47.39
N ALA A 13 17.08 23.41 -46.15
CA ALA A 13 16.65 22.51 -45.10
C ALA A 13 15.13 22.71 -44.88
N PRO A 14 14.32 21.65 -44.74
CA PRO A 14 12.92 21.82 -44.39
C PRO A 14 12.85 22.45 -43.00
N ALA A 15 12.08 23.52 -42.88
CA ALA A 15 11.74 24.15 -41.61
C ALA A 15 11.07 23.12 -40.70
N GLU A 16 11.68 22.84 -39.54
CA GLU A 16 11.04 22.09 -38.46
C GLU A 16 9.76 22.82 -38.04
N ALA A 17 8.63 22.12 -38.13
CA ALA A 17 7.35 22.62 -37.67
C ALA A 17 7.38 22.82 -36.15
N PRO A 18 6.96 23.97 -35.61
CA PRO A 18 6.89 24.17 -34.17
C PRO A 18 5.64 23.48 -33.60
N GLY A 19 5.83 22.66 -32.56
CA GLY A 19 4.77 22.38 -31.58
C GLY A 19 4.16 20.98 -31.56
N GLN A 20 4.95 19.91 -31.74
CA GLN A 20 4.50 18.58 -31.31
C GLN A 20 5.02 18.37 -29.87
N LEU A 21 4.10 18.37 -28.89
CA LEU A 21 4.43 17.97 -27.52
C LEU A 21 5.20 16.63 -27.57
N PRO A 22 6.27 16.45 -26.77
CA PRO A 22 7.01 15.20 -26.78
C PRO A 22 6.03 14.06 -26.52
N GLN A 23 5.90 13.17 -27.51
CA GLN A 23 5.01 12.03 -27.42
C GLN A 23 5.67 11.02 -26.48
N HIS A 24 5.32 11.07 -25.20
CA HIS A 24 5.79 10.08 -24.23
C HIS A 24 5.20 8.71 -24.60
N ALA A 25 6.07 7.71 -24.74
CA ALA A 25 5.65 6.33 -24.86
C ALA A 25 5.16 5.83 -23.49
N THR A 26 4.02 5.14 -23.49
CA THR A 26 3.49 4.45 -22.31
C THR A 26 3.91 2.99 -22.38
N ILE A 27 4.72 2.55 -21.41
CA ILE A 27 5.20 1.17 -21.30
C ILE A 27 4.57 0.53 -20.08
N GLN A 28 3.88 -0.60 -20.28
CA GLN A 28 3.30 -1.39 -19.21
C GLN A 28 3.97 -2.76 -19.15
N ARG A 29 4.29 -3.21 -17.93
CA ARG A 29 4.72 -4.59 -17.67
C ARG A 29 4.08 -5.10 -16.39
N GLU A 30 4.01 -6.41 -16.30
CA GLU A 30 3.47 -7.13 -15.15
C GLU A 30 4.44 -8.21 -14.68
N THR A 31 4.44 -8.48 -13.37
CA THR A 31 5.13 -9.64 -12.77
C THR A 31 4.33 -10.18 -11.57
N TRP A 32 4.59 -11.42 -11.18
CA TRP A 32 4.00 -12.06 -10.01
C TRP A 32 5.04 -12.16 -8.90
N VAL A 33 4.74 -11.59 -7.73
CA VAL A 33 5.67 -11.50 -6.59
C VAL A 33 4.89 -11.22 -5.30
N MET A 34 5.39 -11.65 -4.13
CA MET A 34 4.69 -11.54 -2.84
C MET A 34 3.23 -12.07 -2.86
N GLY A 35 2.97 -13.10 -3.65
CA GLY A 35 1.65 -13.75 -3.73
C GLY A 35 0.56 -12.96 -4.48
N THR A 36 0.92 -11.95 -5.26
CA THR A 36 -0.01 -11.17 -6.09
C THR A 36 0.68 -10.64 -7.35
N SER A 37 -0.06 -9.94 -8.22
CA SER A 37 0.49 -9.29 -9.39
C SER A 37 0.91 -7.85 -9.09
N LEU A 38 2.03 -7.45 -9.68
CA LEU A 38 2.51 -6.08 -9.72
C LEU A 38 2.52 -5.62 -11.18
N VAL A 39 1.68 -4.65 -11.49
CA VAL A 39 1.62 -3.98 -12.79
C VAL A 39 2.26 -2.61 -12.66
N ILE A 40 3.23 -2.30 -13.52
CA ILE A 40 3.84 -0.97 -13.60
C ILE A 40 3.63 -0.42 -15.00
N THR A 41 3.03 0.77 -15.07
CA THR A 41 2.84 1.55 -16.29
C THR A 41 3.60 2.85 -16.15
N ALA A 42 4.61 3.08 -17.00
CA ALA A 42 5.47 4.27 -16.95
C ALA A 42 5.43 5.04 -18.27
N GLN A 43 5.50 6.36 -18.18
CA GLN A 43 5.60 7.26 -19.33
C GLN A 43 7.04 7.77 -19.46
N SER A 44 7.59 7.72 -20.68
CA SER A 44 8.95 8.18 -20.97
C SER A 44 9.06 8.65 -22.41
N ALA A 45 9.87 9.68 -22.66
CA ALA A 45 10.22 10.09 -24.03
C ALA A 45 11.09 9.01 -24.72
N GLU A 46 11.80 8.20 -23.94
CA GLU A 46 12.63 7.09 -24.41
C GLU A 46 12.09 5.76 -23.85
N PRO A 47 11.46 4.91 -24.68
CA PRO A 47 10.90 3.62 -24.25
C PRO A 47 11.91 2.71 -23.52
N GLU A 48 13.16 2.71 -23.97
CA GLU A 48 14.24 1.91 -23.40
C GLU A 48 14.58 2.30 -21.95
N ILE A 49 14.45 3.59 -21.60
CA ILE A 49 14.62 4.07 -20.22
C ILE A 49 13.50 3.49 -19.35
N ALA A 50 12.25 3.53 -19.81
CA ALA A 50 11.11 2.97 -19.09
C ALA A 50 11.27 1.45 -18.89
N LEU A 51 11.69 0.70 -19.92
CA LEU A 51 11.92 -0.74 -19.81
C LEU A 51 12.98 -1.09 -18.77
N ARG A 52 14.13 -0.39 -18.77
CA ARG A 52 15.19 -0.59 -17.78
C ARG A 52 14.74 -0.19 -16.37
N ALA A 53 14.02 0.93 -16.24
CA ALA A 53 13.53 1.41 -14.96
C ALA A 53 12.50 0.44 -14.33
N ILE A 54 11.54 -0.03 -15.12
CA ILE A 54 10.55 -1.03 -14.68
C ILE A 54 11.25 -2.34 -14.27
N SER A 55 12.26 -2.77 -15.02
CA SER A 55 13.01 -4.00 -14.67
C SER A 55 13.69 -3.86 -13.31
N ALA A 56 14.36 -2.73 -13.04
CA ALA A 56 14.99 -2.46 -11.76
C ALA A 56 13.97 -2.31 -10.61
N ALA A 57 12.78 -1.75 -10.89
CA ALA A 57 11.69 -1.71 -9.93
C ALA A 57 11.23 -3.12 -9.54
N PHE A 58 11.06 -4.02 -10.52
CA PHE A 58 10.75 -5.42 -10.27
C PHE A 58 11.84 -6.14 -9.47
N ASP A 59 13.13 -5.89 -9.77
CA ASP A 59 14.24 -6.43 -8.99
C ASP A 59 14.20 -5.98 -7.52
N THR A 60 13.83 -4.71 -7.31
CA THR A 60 13.67 -4.16 -5.96
C THR A 60 12.53 -4.83 -5.21
N VAL A 61 11.38 -5.07 -5.85
CA VAL A 61 10.26 -5.78 -5.21
C VAL A 61 10.62 -7.24 -4.92
N ARG A 62 11.35 -7.92 -5.81
CA ARG A 62 11.88 -9.27 -5.56
C ARG A 62 12.85 -9.30 -4.37
N TYR A 63 13.68 -8.27 -4.20
CA TYR A 63 14.51 -8.13 -3.03
C TYR A 63 13.67 -8.01 -1.74
N PHE A 64 12.60 -7.20 -1.76
CA PHE A 64 11.69 -7.09 -0.61
C PHE A 64 10.92 -8.39 -0.33
N ASP A 65 10.57 -9.19 -1.35
CA ASP A 65 10.03 -10.54 -1.15
C ASP A 65 11.03 -11.44 -0.42
N HIS A 66 12.32 -11.38 -0.79
CA HIS A 66 13.38 -12.13 -0.09
C HIS A 66 13.67 -11.59 1.32
N LEU A 67 13.38 -10.31 1.57
CA LEU A 67 13.54 -9.70 2.89
C LEU A 67 12.39 -10.08 3.84
N LEU A 68 11.15 -10.04 3.34
CA LEU A 68 9.95 -9.99 4.16
C LEU A 68 9.06 -11.24 4.08
N SER A 69 9.18 -12.08 3.05
CA SER A 69 8.22 -13.16 2.88
C SER A 69 8.26 -14.13 4.06
N THR A 70 7.16 -14.21 4.77
CA THR A 70 6.94 -15.15 5.88
C THR A 70 6.39 -16.50 5.43
N TRP A 71 6.18 -16.68 4.13
CA TRP A 71 5.79 -17.96 3.49
C TRP A 71 7.00 -18.81 3.10
N ARG A 72 8.17 -18.18 3.12
CA ARG A 72 9.46 -18.74 2.74
C ARG A 72 10.36 -18.81 3.97
N GLN A 73 11.09 -19.90 4.14
CA GLN A 73 12.00 -20.08 5.28
C GLN A 73 13.37 -19.47 5.04
N ASP A 74 13.72 -19.14 3.80
CA ASP A 74 15.02 -18.61 3.39
C ASP A 74 15.11 -17.07 3.45
N THR A 75 14.09 -16.39 3.98
CA THR A 75 14.06 -14.92 4.08
C THR A 75 14.66 -14.42 5.38
N GLU A 76 15.12 -13.18 5.36
CA GLU A 76 15.72 -12.55 6.54
C GLU A 76 14.70 -12.39 7.69
N LEU A 77 13.46 -11.99 7.38
CA LEU A 77 12.39 -11.91 8.39
C LEU A 77 12.03 -13.30 8.94
N ALA A 78 11.99 -14.34 8.10
CA ALA A 78 11.76 -15.71 8.60
C ALA A 78 12.90 -16.19 9.50
N GLN A 79 14.15 -15.86 9.18
CA GLN A 79 15.30 -16.17 10.04
C GLN A 79 15.18 -15.48 11.41
N LEU A 80 14.77 -14.21 11.47
CA LEU A 80 14.45 -13.53 12.73
C LEU A 80 13.31 -14.24 13.48
N ASN A 81 12.23 -14.57 12.78
CA ASN A 81 11.06 -15.26 13.34
C ASN A 81 11.38 -16.65 13.89
N HIS A 82 12.43 -17.31 13.40
CA HIS A 82 12.87 -18.63 13.88
C HIS A 82 14.12 -18.57 14.78
N ALA A 83 14.70 -17.39 15.02
CA ALA A 83 15.91 -17.24 15.83
C ALA A 83 15.69 -17.77 17.25
N PRO A 84 16.69 -18.42 17.88
CA PRO A 84 16.58 -18.86 19.27
C PRO A 84 16.18 -17.71 20.19
N VAL A 85 15.24 -17.96 21.10
CA VAL A 85 14.80 -16.97 22.08
C VAL A 85 15.99 -16.45 22.87
N GLY A 86 16.08 -15.14 23.05
CA GLY A 86 17.18 -14.50 23.76
C GLY A 86 18.44 -14.25 22.93
N SER A 87 18.55 -14.80 21.71
CA SER A 87 19.72 -14.60 20.85
C SER A 87 19.66 -13.27 20.09
N ASN A 88 20.81 -12.60 19.95
CA ASN A 88 20.92 -11.38 19.13
C ASN A 88 21.06 -11.77 17.65
N ALA A 89 19.94 -11.73 16.92
CA ALA A 89 19.95 -11.89 15.48
C ALA A 89 20.51 -10.63 14.81
N LYS A 90 21.44 -10.81 13.86
CA LYS A 90 21.94 -9.73 13.03
C LYS A 90 20.96 -9.50 11.88
N LEU A 91 20.57 -8.26 11.68
CA LEU A 91 19.74 -7.82 10.58
C LEU A 91 20.58 -7.04 9.56
N SER A 92 20.09 -6.98 8.33
CA SER A 92 20.49 -5.99 7.36
C SER A 92 19.99 -4.61 7.82
N PRO A 93 20.71 -3.52 7.47
CA PRO A 93 20.23 -2.17 7.76
C PRO A 93 18.83 -1.90 7.19
N ALA A 94 18.50 -2.50 6.04
CA ALA A 94 17.21 -2.35 5.39
C ALA A 94 16.07 -2.95 6.23
N LEU A 95 16.20 -4.20 6.70
CA LEU A 95 15.18 -4.81 7.54
C LEU A 95 15.08 -4.13 8.90
N ALA A 96 16.22 -3.80 9.51
CA ALA A 96 16.25 -3.12 10.80
C ALA A 96 15.52 -1.76 10.78
N ALA A 97 15.79 -0.94 9.76
CA ALA A 97 15.11 0.35 9.59
C ALA A 97 13.61 0.20 9.32
N LEU A 98 13.23 -0.79 8.50
CA LEU A 98 11.82 -1.04 8.18
C LEU A 98 11.03 -1.54 9.38
N LEU A 99 11.59 -2.45 10.18
CA LEU A 99 10.93 -2.94 11.40
C LEU A 99 10.79 -1.83 12.45
N ASP A 100 11.82 -0.99 12.61
CA ASP A 100 11.74 0.18 13.49
C ASP A 100 10.65 1.15 13.03
N GLU A 101 10.59 1.49 11.74
CA GLU A 101 9.54 2.34 11.20
C GLU A 101 8.14 1.73 11.38
N ALA A 102 7.95 0.45 11.03
CA ALA A 102 6.69 -0.25 11.22
C ALA A 102 6.28 -0.32 12.70
N SER A 103 7.24 -0.43 13.62
CA SER A 103 6.96 -0.51 15.06
C SER A 103 6.32 0.77 15.61
N ARG A 104 6.70 1.94 15.09
CA ARG A 104 6.15 3.25 15.49
C ARG A 104 4.65 3.37 15.18
N PHE A 105 4.17 2.65 14.17
CA PHE A 105 2.75 2.64 13.84
C PHE A 105 1.89 1.99 14.93
N LYS A 106 2.46 1.15 15.82
CA LYS A 106 1.72 0.64 16.98
C LYS A 106 1.21 1.77 17.85
N GLU A 107 2.03 2.79 18.11
CA GLU A 107 1.63 3.94 18.92
C GLU A 107 0.68 4.86 18.16
N ILE A 108 0.98 5.18 16.89
CA ILE A 108 0.15 6.04 16.02
C ILE A 108 -1.29 5.50 15.90
N THR A 109 -1.41 4.18 15.87
CA THR A 109 -2.69 3.47 15.69
C THR A 109 -3.29 2.98 17.00
N ARG A 110 -2.68 3.31 18.15
CA ARG A 110 -3.13 2.86 19.49
C ARG A 110 -3.29 1.34 19.59
N GLY A 111 -2.40 0.61 18.93
CA GLY A 111 -2.33 -0.85 18.93
C GLY A 111 -3.28 -1.54 17.96
N THR A 112 -4.04 -0.84 17.11
CA THR A 112 -4.84 -1.50 16.07
C THR A 112 -4.00 -2.05 14.92
N PHE A 113 -2.76 -1.60 14.80
CA PHE A 113 -1.72 -2.26 14.03
C PHE A 113 -0.59 -2.72 14.93
N ASP A 114 -0.24 -4.00 14.84
CA ASP A 114 0.96 -4.57 15.42
C ASP A 114 1.49 -5.65 14.46
N PRO A 115 2.71 -5.52 13.93
CA PRO A 115 3.25 -6.49 12.98
C PRO A 115 3.61 -7.84 13.65
N ALA A 116 3.75 -7.91 14.98
CA ALA A 116 4.02 -9.15 15.73
C ALA A 116 2.73 -9.92 16.09
N ILE A 117 1.79 -10.00 15.14
CA ILE A 117 0.49 -10.69 15.28
C ILE A 117 0.55 -12.19 14.95
N GLY A 118 1.73 -12.70 14.60
CA GLY A 118 1.94 -14.07 14.13
C GLY A 118 1.28 -15.20 14.95
N PRO A 119 1.41 -15.23 16.29
CA PRO A 119 0.73 -16.24 17.11
C PRO A 119 -0.79 -16.27 16.93
N LEU A 120 -1.44 -15.12 16.72
CA LEU A 120 -2.87 -15.04 16.45
C LEU A 120 -3.19 -15.54 15.03
N VAL A 121 -2.34 -15.24 14.05
CA VAL A 121 -2.42 -15.81 12.69
C VAL A 121 -2.40 -17.34 12.75
N ASP A 122 -1.52 -17.92 13.56
CA ASP A 122 -1.44 -19.36 13.79
C ASP A 122 -2.66 -19.88 14.54
N ALA A 123 -3.12 -19.21 15.59
CA ALA A 123 -4.27 -19.63 16.39
C ALA A 123 -5.55 -19.78 15.54
N TYR A 124 -5.74 -18.86 14.58
CA TYR A 124 -6.86 -18.91 13.63
C TYR A 124 -6.58 -19.72 12.35
N ASP A 125 -5.36 -20.26 12.19
CA ASP A 125 -4.93 -20.98 10.98
C ASP A 125 -5.19 -20.16 9.70
N LEU A 126 -4.90 -18.86 9.71
CA LEU A 126 -5.22 -17.97 8.57
C LEU A 126 -4.39 -18.25 7.32
N ARG A 127 -3.37 -19.11 7.43
CA ARG A 127 -2.55 -19.59 6.32
C ARG A 127 -2.95 -20.99 5.83
N GLY A 128 -3.85 -21.65 6.55
CA GLY A 128 -4.35 -22.99 6.23
C GLY A 128 -5.83 -22.97 5.87
N VAL A 129 -6.60 -23.91 6.42
CA VAL A 129 -8.04 -24.04 6.16
C VAL A 129 -8.86 -23.06 6.99
N GLY A 130 -8.25 -22.46 8.01
CA GLY A 130 -8.92 -21.58 8.95
C GLY A 130 -9.61 -22.35 10.06
N ARG A 131 -9.56 -21.79 11.27
CA ARG A 131 -10.26 -22.32 12.45
C ARG A 131 -10.71 -21.20 13.38
N THR A 132 -11.46 -21.57 14.41
CA THR A 132 -11.76 -20.70 15.55
C THR A 132 -11.09 -21.31 16.78
N PRO A 133 -10.09 -20.66 17.38
CA PRO A 133 -9.44 -21.16 18.59
C PRO A 133 -10.41 -21.13 19.77
N ASP A 134 -10.26 -22.08 20.69
CA ASP A 134 -10.95 -22.02 21.99
C ASP A 134 -10.41 -20.83 22.84
N PRO A 135 -11.14 -20.39 23.88
CA PRO A 135 -10.74 -19.24 24.68
C PRO A 135 -9.37 -19.38 25.36
N ALA A 136 -8.93 -20.59 25.72
CA ALA A 136 -7.62 -20.79 26.33
C ALA A 136 -6.51 -20.64 25.29
N SER A 137 -6.67 -21.28 24.13
CA SER A 137 -5.76 -21.15 22.99
C SER A 137 -5.62 -19.70 22.52
N LEU A 138 -6.74 -18.96 22.45
CA LEU A 138 -6.72 -17.54 22.08
C LEU A 138 -5.95 -16.67 23.08
N ARG A 139 -6.15 -16.88 24.39
CA ARG A 139 -5.39 -16.15 25.43
C ARG A 139 -3.90 -16.43 25.35
N THR A 140 -3.51 -17.69 25.13
CA THR A 140 -2.10 -18.08 24.95
C THR A 140 -1.49 -17.40 23.74
N ALA A 141 -2.21 -17.38 22.62
CA ALA A 141 -1.75 -16.70 21.40
C ALA A 141 -1.62 -15.18 21.61
N LEU A 142 -2.62 -14.56 22.22
CA LEU A 142 -2.59 -13.12 22.52
C LEU A 142 -1.41 -12.74 23.42
N ALA A 143 -1.13 -13.53 24.47
CA ALA A 143 0.01 -13.30 25.36
C ALA A 143 1.37 -13.50 24.68
N ALA A 144 1.41 -14.27 23.59
CA ALA A 144 2.60 -14.50 22.78
C ALA A 144 2.76 -13.51 21.62
N SER A 145 1.75 -12.67 21.36
CA SER A 145 1.73 -11.66 20.32
C SER A 145 2.23 -10.32 20.84
N GLY A 146 2.49 -9.42 19.89
CA GLY A 146 2.85 -8.03 20.16
C GLY A 146 4.35 -7.76 20.09
N LEU A 147 4.69 -6.53 19.69
CA LEU A 147 6.08 -6.08 19.55
C LEU A 147 6.89 -6.16 20.86
N GLU A 148 6.22 -6.20 22.01
CA GLU A 148 6.83 -6.47 23.32
C GLU A 148 7.54 -7.83 23.39
N GLN A 149 7.27 -8.74 22.45
CA GLN A 149 7.97 -10.02 22.33
C GLN A 149 9.27 -9.92 21.51
N PHE A 150 9.68 -8.70 21.15
CA PHE A 150 10.90 -8.41 20.42
C PHE A 150 11.66 -7.22 21.04
N GLU A 151 12.97 -7.34 21.15
CA GLU A 151 13.86 -6.18 21.32
C GLU A 151 14.39 -5.81 19.94
N LEU A 152 14.03 -4.63 19.42
CA LEU A 152 14.52 -4.11 18.15
C LEU A 152 15.58 -3.05 18.41
N ASP A 153 16.80 -3.26 17.91
CA ASP A 153 17.91 -2.31 17.96
C ASP A 153 18.30 -1.95 16.52
N ALA A 154 17.57 -1.00 15.95
CA ALA A 154 17.81 -0.56 14.58
C ALA A 154 19.15 0.15 14.40
N ALA A 155 19.63 0.84 15.43
CA ALA A 155 20.92 1.55 15.40
C ALA A 155 22.09 0.59 15.18
N ASN A 156 22.04 -0.61 15.77
CA ASN A 156 23.06 -1.65 15.61
C ASN A 156 22.65 -2.77 14.64
N ALA A 157 21.53 -2.61 13.93
CA ALA A 157 20.92 -3.61 13.04
C ALA A 157 20.81 -4.99 13.70
N ARG A 158 20.17 -5.04 14.88
CA ARG A 158 19.97 -6.26 15.66
C ARG A 158 18.53 -6.37 16.12
N ALA A 159 18.09 -7.61 16.29
CA ALA A 159 16.84 -7.90 16.97
C ALA A 159 16.96 -9.16 17.81
N LYS A 160 16.15 -9.24 18.86
CA LYS A 160 16.05 -10.41 19.73
C LYS A 160 14.59 -10.79 19.87
N ARG A 161 14.29 -12.06 19.65
CA ARG A 161 12.98 -12.64 19.93
C ARG A 161 12.93 -13.07 21.40
N LEU A 162 11.87 -12.68 22.11
CA LEU A 162 11.71 -12.91 23.55
C LEU A 162 10.75 -14.05 23.90
N HIS A 163 9.86 -14.42 22.97
CA HIS A 163 8.91 -15.51 23.17
C HIS A 163 9.00 -16.57 22.06
N PRO A 164 8.97 -17.88 22.39
CA PRO A 164 9.20 -18.96 21.42
C PRO A 164 8.18 -19.03 20.29
N SER A 165 6.94 -18.62 20.55
CA SER A 165 5.87 -18.58 19.54
C SER A 165 5.77 -17.24 18.81
N ALA A 166 6.49 -16.20 19.24
CA ALA A 166 6.37 -14.89 18.63
C ALA A 166 6.98 -14.87 17.23
N TRP A 167 6.29 -14.25 16.28
CA TRP A 167 6.81 -13.98 14.96
C TRP A 167 6.10 -12.77 14.34
N ILE A 168 6.81 -12.05 13.48
CA ILE A 168 6.36 -10.85 12.78
C ILE A 168 5.77 -11.24 11.44
N ASP A 169 4.54 -10.82 11.16
CA ASP A 169 3.84 -10.96 9.89
C ASP A 169 3.98 -9.68 9.06
N SER A 170 4.39 -9.82 7.80
CA SER A 170 4.59 -8.69 6.88
C SER A 170 3.35 -8.30 6.08
N GLY A 171 2.22 -8.97 6.27
CA GLY A 171 1.02 -8.84 5.44
C GLY A 171 0.40 -7.45 5.46
N GLY A 172 0.54 -6.71 6.58
CA GLY A 172 0.00 -5.35 6.73
C GLY A 172 0.97 -4.21 6.41
N PHE A 173 2.17 -4.50 5.90
CA PHE A 173 3.16 -3.45 5.59
C PHE A 173 4.10 -3.77 4.42
N GLY A 174 4.19 -5.04 4.01
CA GLY A 174 5.19 -5.51 3.05
C GLY A 174 4.99 -4.95 1.65
N LYS A 175 3.73 -4.84 1.18
CA LYS A 175 3.43 -4.30 -0.16
C LYS A 175 3.75 -2.81 -0.21
N GLY A 176 3.37 -2.07 0.81
CA GLY A 176 3.68 -0.64 0.93
C GLY A 176 5.19 -0.38 0.94
N ALA A 177 5.96 -1.17 1.70
CA ALA A 177 7.42 -1.08 1.73
C ALA A 177 8.06 -1.36 0.36
N ALA A 178 7.61 -2.43 -0.32
CA ALA A 178 8.10 -2.80 -1.64
C ALA A 178 7.75 -1.75 -2.72
N LEU A 179 6.53 -1.18 -2.68
CA LEU A 179 6.12 -0.09 -3.56
C LEU A 179 6.96 1.17 -3.36
N ARG A 180 7.29 1.52 -2.10
CA ARG A 180 8.17 2.63 -1.79
C ARG A 180 9.53 2.48 -2.47
N ALA A 181 10.11 1.29 -2.36
CA ALA A 181 11.42 1.00 -2.93
C ALA A 181 11.38 0.93 -4.47
N ALA A 182 10.31 0.36 -5.05
CA ALA A 182 10.08 0.37 -6.49
C ALA A 182 9.97 1.81 -7.05
N ALA A 183 9.26 2.69 -6.37
CA ALA A 183 9.16 4.10 -6.75
C ALA A 183 10.51 4.82 -6.72
N HIS A 184 11.33 4.54 -5.71
CA HIS A 184 12.71 5.06 -5.67
C HIS A 184 13.54 4.55 -6.86
N ALA A 185 13.42 3.26 -7.21
CA ALA A 185 14.12 2.67 -8.36
C ALA A 185 13.69 3.29 -9.70
N LEU A 186 12.42 3.64 -9.85
CA LEU A 186 11.89 4.35 -11.02
C LEU A 186 12.41 5.79 -11.09
N ARG A 187 12.26 6.57 -10.02
CA ARG A 187 12.69 7.98 -9.97
C ARG A 187 14.19 8.14 -10.19
N SER A 188 15.01 7.28 -9.58
CA SER A 188 16.48 7.27 -9.77
C SER A 188 16.91 6.98 -11.21
N ARG A 189 16.01 6.46 -12.06
CA ARG A 189 16.24 6.17 -13.48
C ARG A 189 15.49 7.11 -14.41
N GLY A 190 15.06 8.28 -13.91
CA GLY A 190 14.47 9.34 -14.72
C GLY A 190 12.98 9.18 -15.01
N ILE A 191 12.30 8.20 -14.40
CA ILE A 191 10.85 8.07 -14.51
C ILE A 191 10.17 8.96 -13.48
N SER A 192 9.58 10.06 -13.96
CA SER A 192 8.82 11.02 -13.14
C SER A 192 7.31 10.75 -13.15
N GLN A 193 6.82 9.95 -14.11
CA GLN A 193 5.41 9.67 -14.33
C GLN A 193 5.15 8.17 -14.48
N ALA A 194 4.46 7.58 -13.52
CA ALA A 194 4.11 6.16 -13.54
C ALA A 194 2.92 5.84 -12.63
N SER A 195 2.28 4.70 -12.87
CA SER A 195 1.34 4.04 -11.96
C SER A 195 1.83 2.63 -11.66
N LEU A 196 1.83 2.26 -10.38
CA LEU A 196 2.20 0.95 -9.88
C LEU A 196 0.99 0.39 -9.14
N ASN A 197 0.42 -0.72 -9.61
CA ASN A 197 -0.65 -1.43 -8.93
C ASN A 197 -0.12 -2.76 -8.41
N PHE A 198 -0.03 -2.90 -7.09
CA PHE A 198 0.45 -4.09 -6.41
C PHE A 198 -0.67 -4.75 -5.62
N GLY A 199 -1.33 -5.73 -6.23
CA GLY A 199 -2.46 -6.44 -5.60
C GLY A 199 -3.53 -5.50 -5.04
N GLY A 200 -3.90 -4.46 -5.80
CA GLY A 200 -4.92 -3.49 -5.44
C GLY A 200 -4.41 -2.25 -4.69
N GLN A 201 -3.20 -2.28 -4.12
CA GLN A 201 -2.58 -1.05 -3.64
C GLN A 201 -1.97 -0.30 -4.82
N VAL A 202 -2.40 0.94 -5.05
CA VAL A 202 -1.92 1.74 -6.18
C VAL A 202 -1.01 2.85 -5.70
N LEU A 203 0.09 3.10 -6.41
CA LEU A 203 0.98 4.25 -6.23
C LEU A 203 1.14 4.97 -7.56
N VAL A 204 0.88 6.28 -7.55
CA VAL A 204 1.08 7.15 -8.71
C VAL A 204 2.27 8.07 -8.46
N LEU A 205 3.20 8.11 -9.41
CA LEU A 205 4.33 9.03 -9.45
C LEU A 205 4.01 10.19 -10.38
N GLY A 206 4.28 11.42 -9.94
CA GLY A 206 3.90 12.64 -10.63
C GLY A 206 2.39 12.80 -10.71
N ASN A 207 1.92 13.39 -11.81
CA ASN A 207 0.50 13.54 -12.12
C ASN A 207 0.22 13.20 -13.60
N PRO A 208 0.54 11.96 -14.05
CA PRO A 208 0.31 11.55 -15.43
C PRO A 208 -1.18 11.57 -15.74
N PRO A 209 -1.63 12.33 -16.75
CA PRO A 209 -2.97 12.17 -17.28
C PRO A 209 -3.22 10.70 -17.65
N GLU A 210 -4.45 10.22 -17.44
CA GLU A 210 -4.91 8.84 -17.73
C GLU A 210 -4.41 7.72 -16.78
N LEU A 211 -3.25 7.87 -16.14
CA LEU A 211 -2.72 6.86 -15.20
C LEU A 211 -3.01 7.17 -13.72
N ASN A 212 -3.56 8.36 -13.44
CA ASN A 212 -3.81 8.85 -12.10
C ASN A 212 -5.22 8.58 -11.56
N LEU A 213 -6.07 7.90 -12.32
CA LEU A 213 -7.43 7.56 -11.93
C LEU A 213 -7.47 6.19 -11.27
N VAL A 214 -7.87 6.14 -10.00
CA VAL A 214 -7.96 4.90 -9.23
C VAL A 214 -9.40 4.67 -8.80
N ALA A 215 -10.00 3.59 -9.29
CA ALA A 215 -11.33 3.17 -8.88
C ALA A 215 -11.30 2.56 -7.47
N VAL A 216 -12.31 2.90 -6.67
CA VAL A 216 -12.58 2.28 -5.37
C VAL A 216 -13.81 1.41 -5.51
N ALA A 217 -13.64 0.11 -5.25
CA ALA A 217 -14.69 -0.89 -5.42
C ALA A 217 -15.74 -0.81 -4.31
N HIS A 218 -16.95 -1.27 -4.62
CA HIS A 218 -18.01 -1.53 -3.64
C HIS A 218 -17.51 -2.58 -2.64
N PRO A 219 -17.71 -2.41 -1.32
CA PRO A 219 -17.25 -3.37 -0.31
C PRO A 219 -17.70 -4.82 -0.57
N ALA A 220 -18.99 -5.03 -0.85
CA ALA A 220 -19.54 -6.34 -1.23
C ALA A 220 -19.36 -6.80 -2.70
N LYS A 221 -19.12 -5.89 -3.66
CA LYS A 221 -19.19 -6.18 -5.11
C LYS A 221 -17.92 -5.68 -5.81
N ARG A 222 -16.87 -6.50 -5.77
CA ARG A 222 -15.51 -6.08 -6.14
C ARG A 222 -15.34 -5.66 -7.59
N ASP A 223 -16.19 -6.15 -8.48
CA ASP A 223 -16.24 -5.83 -9.90
C ASP A 223 -16.90 -4.47 -10.19
N ARG A 224 -17.53 -3.85 -9.18
CA ARG A 224 -18.21 -2.55 -9.32
C ARG A 224 -17.44 -1.45 -8.59
N ALA A 225 -17.01 -0.44 -9.33
CA ALA A 225 -16.50 0.81 -8.77
C ALA A 225 -17.66 1.69 -8.25
N VAL A 226 -17.51 2.25 -7.05
CA VAL A 226 -18.47 3.20 -6.45
C VAL A 226 -17.86 4.57 -6.17
N ALA A 227 -16.53 4.69 -6.22
CA ALA A 227 -15.86 5.97 -6.21
C ALA A 227 -14.63 5.94 -7.13
N ALA A 228 -14.11 7.11 -7.49
CA ALA A 228 -12.80 7.22 -8.11
C ALA A 228 -11.97 8.35 -7.48
N LEU A 229 -10.68 8.08 -7.35
CA LEU A 229 -9.69 8.99 -6.81
C LEU A 229 -8.76 9.47 -7.94
N ARG A 230 -8.38 10.74 -7.92
CA ARG A 230 -7.28 11.29 -8.71
C ARG A 230 -6.06 11.41 -7.81
N LEU A 231 -5.03 10.62 -8.08
CA LEU A 231 -3.81 10.64 -7.28
C LEU A 231 -2.72 11.48 -7.96
N ALA A 232 -1.91 12.17 -7.16
CA ALA A 232 -0.69 12.82 -7.62
C ALA A 232 0.38 12.65 -6.56
N ASP A 233 1.50 12.00 -6.92
CA ASP A 233 2.58 11.63 -5.98
C ASP A 233 2.05 11.02 -4.67
N ALA A 234 1.14 10.06 -4.79
CA ALA A 234 0.45 9.44 -3.67
C ALA A 234 0.13 7.98 -3.96
N SER A 235 0.07 7.18 -2.89
CA SER A 235 -0.45 5.82 -2.90
C SER A 235 -1.78 5.74 -2.19
N VAL A 236 -2.66 4.87 -2.67
CA VAL A 236 -3.87 4.44 -1.97
C VAL A 236 -3.81 2.95 -1.70
N ALA A 237 -4.10 2.56 -0.47
CA ALA A 237 -4.33 1.18 -0.07
C ALA A 237 -5.77 1.03 0.44
N THR A 238 -6.39 -0.11 0.18
CA THR A 238 -7.75 -0.42 0.65
C THR A 238 -7.74 -1.68 1.49
N SER A 239 -8.32 -1.60 2.68
CA SER A 239 -8.57 -2.75 3.54
C SER A 239 -10.07 -3.00 3.66
N GLY A 240 -10.44 -4.27 3.60
CA GLY A 240 -11.79 -4.77 3.68
C GLY A 240 -11.77 -6.30 3.69
N GLN A 241 -12.88 -6.94 4.02
CA GLN A 241 -12.93 -8.40 4.17
C GLN A 241 -13.53 -9.13 2.96
N SER A 242 -13.89 -8.43 1.90
CA SER A 242 -14.43 -9.06 0.68
C SER A 242 -13.39 -9.82 -0.13
N GLU A 243 -12.10 -9.55 0.03
CA GLU A 243 -11.04 -10.35 -0.62
C GLU A 243 -10.88 -11.72 0.05
N ARG A 244 -10.87 -11.73 1.39
CA ARG A 244 -10.59 -12.89 2.24
C ARG A 244 -11.36 -12.77 3.55
N PRO A 245 -12.58 -13.31 3.68
CA PRO A 245 -13.35 -13.16 4.91
C PRO A 245 -12.59 -13.69 6.14
N GLY A 246 -12.53 -12.90 7.21
CA GLY A 246 -11.96 -13.28 8.50
C GLY A 246 -10.44 -13.24 8.61
N HIS A 247 -9.72 -12.63 7.66
CA HIS A 247 -8.25 -12.56 7.68
C HIS A 247 -7.67 -11.40 8.51
N ILE A 248 -8.50 -10.43 8.91
CA ILE A 248 -8.06 -9.27 9.70
C ILE A 248 -8.41 -9.51 11.17
N LEU A 249 -7.40 -9.45 12.03
CA LEU A 249 -7.51 -9.62 13.47
C LEU A 249 -7.23 -8.29 14.18
N ASP A 250 -7.89 -8.04 15.30
CA ASP A 250 -7.55 -6.93 16.20
C ASP A 250 -6.42 -7.38 17.14
N PRO A 251 -5.19 -6.81 17.03
CA PRO A 251 -4.07 -7.22 17.87
C PRO A 251 -4.31 -7.01 19.38
N ARG A 252 -5.21 -6.09 19.75
CA ARG A 252 -5.50 -5.74 21.15
C ARG A 252 -6.34 -6.81 21.85
N THR A 253 -7.23 -7.45 21.09
CA THR A 253 -8.21 -8.42 21.63
C THR A 253 -7.94 -9.85 21.16
N GLY A 254 -7.14 -10.01 20.10
CA GLY A 254 -6.93 -11.25 19.39
C GLY A 254 -8.10 -11.67 18.51
N GLN A 255 -9.24 -10.97 18.54
CA GLN A 255 -10.45 -11.39 17.84
C GLN A 255 -10.41 -11.02 16.35
N LYS A 256 -11.14 -11.78 15.53
CA LYS A 256 -11.46 -11.38 14.15
C LYS A 256 -12.27 -10.08 14.17
N VAL A 257 -11.89 -9.13 13.32
CA VAL A 257 -12.68 -7.91 13.13
C VAL A 257 -14.01 -8.28 12.49
N VAL A 258 -15.12 -7.71 12.96
CA VAL A 258 -16.43 -7.88 12.31
C VAL A 258 -16.43 -7.05 11.01
N PRO A 259 -16.78 -7.63 9.85
CA PRO A 259 -16.87 -6.87 8.61
C PRO A 259 -17.93 -5.76 8.72
N TRP A 260 -17.55 -4.54 8.34
CA TRP A 260 -18.44 -3.38 8.31
C TRP A 260 -18.43 -2.64 6.97
N GLY A 261 -17.57 -3.07 6.04
CA GLY A 261 -17.38 -2.44 4.73
C GLY A 261 -15.91 -2.43 4.30
N SER A 262 -15.40 -1.24 3.94
CA SER A 262 -13.99 -1.03 3.58
C SER A 262 -13.49 0.35 3.95
N VAL A 263 -12.17 0.49 4.11
CA VAL A 263 -11.47 1.77 4.22
C VAL A 263 -10.37 1.87 3.17
N SER A 264 -10.31 3.00 2.48
CA SER A 264 -9.26 3.38 1.55
C SER A 264 -8.47 4.53 2.14
N VAL A 265 -7.16 4.35 2.29
CA VAL A 265 -6.24 5.36 2.83
C VAL A 265 -5.27 5.78 1.74
N ALA A 266 -5.22 7.08 1.47
CA ALA A 266 -4.26 7.68 0.56
C ALA A 266 -3.24 8.54 1.31
N ALA A 267 -1.96 8.33 1.00
CA ALA A 267 -0.82 9.03 1.59
C ALA A 267 0.31 9.17 0.57
N ARG A 268 1.20 10.16 0.75
CA ARG A 268 2.42 10.28 -0.08
C ARG A 268 3.31 9.04 0.00
N ASP A 269 3.33 8.44 1.17
CA ASP A 269 4.12 7.26 1.46
C ASP A 269 3.27 5.98 1.34
N PRO A 270 3.60 5.05 0.42
CA PRO A 270 2.87 3.80 0.27
C PRO A 270 2.95 2.87 1.49
N LEU A 271 4.00 2.93 2.32
CA LEU A 271 4.05 2.13 3.55
C LEU A 271 2.98 2.60 4.54
N ALA A 272 2.92 3.91 4.80
CA ALA A 272 1.89 4.50 5.65
C ALA A 272 0.48 4.19 5.16
N ALA A 273 0.22 4.28 3.85
CA ALA A 273 -1.08 3.92 3.27
C ALA A 273 -1.47 2.46 3.59
N ASP A 274 -0.55 1.51 3.37
CA ASP A 274 -0.77 0.06 3.58
C ASP A 274 -1.07 -0.25 5.05
N ILE A 275 -0.23 0.26 5.96
CA ILE A 275 -0.37 0.07 7.40
C ILE A 275 -1.68 0.69 7.91
N LEU A 276 -1.93 1.95 7.56
CA LEU A 276 -3.08 2.69 8.07
C LEU A 276 -4.40 2.14 7.51
N ALA A 277 -4.44 1.65 6.27
CA ALA A 277 -5.64 0.99 5.77
C ALA A 277 -6.05 -0.18 6.67
N THR A 278 -5.10 -1.04 7.05
CA THR A 278 -5.36 -2.16 7.96
C THR A 278 -5.75 -1.67 9.36
N ALA A 279 -4.98 -0.74 9.91
CA ALA A 279 -5.19 -0.20 11.25
C ALA A 279 -6.55 0.47 11.44
N LEU A 280 -6.97 1.28 10.47
CA LEU A 280 -8.26 1.97 10.48
C LEU A 280 -9.42 1.00 10.24
N PHE A 281 -9.20 -0.07 9.47
CA PHE A 281 -10.20 -1.12 9.34
C PHE A 281 -10.49 -1.79 10.70
N VAL A 282 -9.42 -2.07 11.47
CA VAL A 282 -9.50 -2.65 12.82
C VAL A 282 -10.14 -1.69 13.83
N MET A 283 -9.89 -0.38 13.74
CA MET A 283 -10.55 0.63 14.58
C MET A 283 -12.08 0.61 14.44
N GLY A 284 -12.59 0.24 13.26
CA GLY A 284 -14.00 0.36 12.94
C GLY A 284 -14.40 1.81 12.57
N PRO A 285 -15.60 2.00 12.02
CA PRO A 285 -15.95 3.23 11.31
C PRO A 285 -15.93 4.47 12.21
N GLU A 286 -16.41 4.38 13.44
CA GLU A 286 -16.52 5.53 14.34
C GLU A 286 -15.16 5.98 14.93
N GLU A 287 -14.30 5.03 15.30
CA GLU A 287 -12.95 5.36 15.78
C GLU A 287 -12.05 5.81 14.62
N ALA A 288 -12.12 5.14 13.46
CA ALA A 288 -11.35 5.51 12.28
C ALA A 288 -11.71 6.91 11.76
N CYS A 289 -12.99 7.27 11.76
CA CYS A 289 -13.45 8.59 11.31
C CYS A 289 -12.98 9.70 12.27
N ARG A 290 -13.03 9.47 13.59
CA ARG A 290 -12.43 10.40 14.59
C ARG A 290 -10.92 10.52 14.46
N TRP A 291 -10.22 9.40 14.23
CA TRP A 291 -8.78 9.41 13.97
C TRP A 291 -8.46 10.24 12.71
N ALA A 292 -9.19 9.98 11.62
CA ALA A 292 -8.99 10.64 10.33
C ALA A 292 -9.26 12.15 10.37
N ALA A 293 -10.21 12.61 11.18
CA ALA A 293 -10.52 14.04 11.36
C ALA A 293 -9.31 14.84 11.90
N SER A 294 -8.43 14.19 12.68
CA SER A 294 -7.21 14.81 13.21
C SER A 294 -6.02 14.81 12.24
N GLN A 295 -6.18 14.23 11.03
CA GLN A 295 -5.10 14.08 10.07
C GLN A 295 -5.19 15.11 8.95
N HIS A 296 -4.04 15.73 8.64
CA HIS A 296 -3.94 16.74 7.58
C HIS A 296 -3.24 16.25 6.32
N GLU A 297 -2.45 15.18 6.41
CA GLU A 297 -1.65 14.64 5.30
C GLU A 297 -2.11 13.25 4.84
N ILE A 298 -3.04 12.64 5.57
CA ILE A 298 -3.60 11.33 5.27
C ILE A 298 -5.05 11.50 4.86
N ALA A 299 -5.38 11.10 3.64
CA ALA A 299 -6.74 11.09 3.14
C ALA A 299 -7.39 9.73 3.41
N VAL A 300 -8.59 9.72 3.96
CA VAL A 300 -9.31 8.50 4.34
C VAL A 300 -10.72 8.54 3.77
N LEU A 301 -11.12 7.46 3.10
CA LEU A 301 -12.48 7.19 2.65
C LEU A 301 -12.95 5.87 3.25
N LEU A 302 -14.04 5.91 4.00
CA LEU A 302 -14.75 4.77 4.54
C LEU A 302 -15.99 4.53 3.68
N LEU A 303 -16.22 3.28 3.31
CA LEU A 303 -17.45 2.81 2.68
C LEU A 303 -18.06 1.79 3.63
N ILE A 304 -19.13 2.16 4.31
CA ILE A 304 -19.77 1.41 5.39
C ILE A 304 -21.02 0.74 4.84
N GLU A 305 -21.19 -0.55 5.07
CA GLU A 305 -22.37 -1.28 4.61
C GLU A 305 -23.56 -1.04 5.57
N THR A 306 -24.66 -0.51 5.03
CA THR A 306 -25.90 -0.24 5.76
C THR A 306 -27.06 -1.00 5.12
N GLY A 307 -27.12 -2.30 5.33
CA GLY A 307 -28.12 -3.17 4.68
C GLY A 307 -27.90 -3.28 3.18
N ALA A 308 -28.81 -2.71 2.37
CA ALA A 308 -28.73 -2.75 0.90
C ALA A 308 -27.96 -1.57 0.29
N THR A 309 -27.58 -0.57 1.09
CA THR A 309 -26.87 0.64 0.66
C THR A 309 -25.50 0.72 1.32
N ILE A 310 -24.68 1.65 0.82
CA ILE A 310 -23.41 2.05 1.42
C ILE A 310 -23.58 3.45 2.01
N GLU A 311 -23.00 3.70 3.16
CA GLU A 311 -22.73 5.04 3.67
C GLU A 311 -21.26 5.37 3.41
N ALA A 312 -20.97 6.50 2.75
CA ALA A 312 -19.59 6.95 2.57
C ALA A 312 -19.24 8.02 3.59
N ARG A 313 -18.08 7.86 4.24
CA ARG A 313 -17.49 8.88 5.11
C ARG A 313 -16.06 9.21 4.72
N TRP A 314 -15.65 10.46 4.79
CA TRP A 314 -14.25 10.84 4.51
C TRP A 314 -13.81 12.07 5.30
N ASN A 315 -12.50 12.27 5.42
CA ASN A 315 -11.87 13.42 6.04
C ASN A 315 -11.45 14.50 5.01
N ARG A 316 -11.07 15.69 5.48
CA ARG A 316 -10.81 16.84 4.62
C ARG A 316 -9.79 16.62 3.49
N PRO A 317 -8.61 15.98 3.71
CA PRO A 317 -7.66 15.70 2.64
C PRO A 317 -8.21 14.86 1.48
N MET A 318 -9.22 14.02 1.73
CA MET A 318 -9.84 13.22 0.67
C MET A 318 -10.64 14.05 -0.35
N ASN A 319 -11.07 15.27 0.00
CA ASN A 319 -11.77 16.17 -0.94
C ASN A 319 -10.92 16.51 -2.18
N ASP A 320 -9.61 16.57 -2.03
CA ASP A 320 -8.70 16.92 -3.12
C ASP A 320 -8.46 15.74 -4.08
N LEU A 321 -8.73 14.52 -3.62
CA LEU A 321 -8.52 13.28 -4.37
C LEU A 321 -9.83 12.73 -4.95
N LEU A 322 -10.96 12.86 -4.24
CA LEU A 322 -12.23 12.26 -4.62
C LEU A 322 -12.85 12.95 -5.84
N LEU A 323 -12.92 12.23 -6.96
CA LEU A 323 -13.50 12.74 -8.21
C LEU A 323 -15.01 12.55 -8.30
N TYR A 324 -15.48 11.37 -7.94
CA TYR A 324 -16.89 11.06 -7.90
C TYR A 324 -17.19 9.98 -6.87
N LEU A 325 -18.45 9.95 -6.45
CA LEU A 325 -19.06 8.96 -5.59
C LEU A 325 -20.44 8.61 -6.18
N ASP A 326 -20.71 7.34 -6.44
CA ASP A 326 -21.95 6.87 -7.07
C ASP A 326 -23.15 7.06 -6.13
N SER A 327 -24.05 7.97 -6.47
CA SER A 327 -25.21 8.32 -5.65
C SER A 327 -26.33 7.28 -5.64
N HIS A 328 -26.28 6.23 -6.48
CA HIS A 328 -27.35 5.22 -6.51
C HIS A 328 -27.25 4.22 -5.37
N ASP A 329 -26.02 3.83 -5.01
CA ASP A 329 -25.76 2.87 -3.94
C ASP A 329 -25.24 3.54 -2.68
N VAL A 330 -24.72 4.77 -2.79
CA VAL A 330 -24.09 5.47 -1.67
C VAL A 330 -25.01 6.56 -1.13
N SER A 331 -25.56 6.32 0.05
CA SER A 331 -26.20 7.34 0.86
C SER A 331 -25.13 8.26 1.47
N GLN A 332 -25.27 9.57 1.25
CA GLN A 332 -24.48 10.57 1.96
C GLN A 332 -25.24 11.00 3.22
N THR A 333 -24.57 11.11 4.36
CA THR A 333 -25.21 11.62 5.57
C THR A 333 -25.53 13.11 5.42
N SER A 334 -26.84 13.41 5.41
CA SER A 334 -27.52 14.71 5.55
C SER A 334 -27.72 15.58 4.29
N ASN A 335 -28.93 16.16 4.24
CA ASN A 335 -29.55 17.02 3.23
C ASN A 335 -28.80 18.34 2.86
N ALA A 336 -27.47 18.37 2.82
CA ALA A 336 -26.72 19.58 2.52
C ALA A 336 -25.43 19.34 1.72
N SER A 337 -25.53 19.57 0.41
CA SER A 337 -24.44 19.77 -0.59
C SER A 337 -23.42 18.61 -0.75
N PRO A 338 -23.09 18.18 -2.00
CA PRO A 338 -22.24 17.01 -2.29
C PRO A 338 -20.74 17.13 -1.92
N ARG A 339 -20.36 18.03 -1.00
CA ARG A 339 -18.98 18.30 -0.57
C ARG A 339 -18.83 18.57 0.93
N ARG A 340 -19.60 17.89 1.80
CA ARG A 340 -19.34 17.97 3.25
C ARG A 340 -18.40 16.87 3.69
N VAL A 341 -17.37 17.26 4.45
CA VAL A 341 -16.51 16.32 5.17
C VAL A 341 -17.36 15.67 6.26
N SER A 342 -17.57 14.37 6.17
CA SER A 342 -18.45 13.66 7.11
C SER A 342 -17.72 13.25 8.39
N CYS A 343 -16.39 13.16 8.38
CA CYS A 343 -15.59 12.87 9.56
C CYS A 343 -15.29 14.11 10.43
N ASP A 344 -15.48 15.31 9.89
CA ASP A 344 -15.24 16.57 10.62
C ASP A 344 -16.46 17.01 11.46
N ALA A 345 -17.43 16.13 11.68
CA ALA A 345 -18.64 16.42 12.44
C ALA A 345 -18.65 15.68 13.79
N GLN A 346 -17.95 16.24 14.78
CA GLN A 346 -18.36 16.32 16.18
C GLN A 346 -17.50 17.34 16.93
#